data_AF-A0A141SDF1-F1
#
_entry.id   AF-A0A141SDF1-F1
#
_cell.length_a   1.000
_cell.length_b   1.000
_cell.length_c   1.000
_cell.angle_alpha   90.00
_cell.angle_beta   90.00
_cell.angle_gamma   90.00
#
_symmetry.space_group_name_H-M   'P 1'
#
loop_
_entity.id
_entity.type
_entity.pdbx_description
1 polymer ?
#
loop_
_entity_poly.entity_id
_entity_poly.type
_entity_poly.pdbx_seq_one_letter_code
_entity_poly.pdbx_strand_id
1 'polypeptide(L)'
;MKYWNLRKINQSPVDKAGIIPRSISKLFDKFKKELDPNAEVEALEDFKVARYQTLTSVKYVIFLLIMPILINQISKSLVFGPFVNYLWNKNQQSIFLNHSQEERAFAELQRFEEKLHFEILIGKIDNASQKTINHRITGKALELAQEYANESSCAVKNILSDLLSCTVFVSILITNKRQFSILKSFINELIYGLSDTAKAFLIILFTDMFVGFHSPHGWEVIIEAILRRFGLPESRDFIFLFISTFPVILDTIFKYWIFRYLNKISPSAVATYHNMNE
;
A
#
# COMPACT_ATOMS: atom_id res chain seq x y z
N MET A 1 -29.15 -7.40 23.28
CA MET A 1 -29.62 -7.07 21.92
C MET A 1 -30.82 -6.15 22.05
N LYS A 2 -30.66 -4.86 21.79
CA LYS A 2 -31.73 -3.87 21.91
C LYS A 2 -31.54 -2.85 20.78
N TYR A 3 -32.51 -2.86 19.85
CA TYR A 3 -32.80 -1.94 18.76
C TYR A 3 -31.61 -1.38 17.95
N TRP A 4 -31.34 -2.06 16.84
CA TRP A 4 -30.72 -1.44 15.66
C TRP A 4 -31.66 -0.35 15.15
N ASN A 5 -31.28 0.90 15.28
CA ASN A 5 -32.01 2.04 14.73
C ASN A 5 -31.79 2.08 13.20
N LEU A 6 -32.46 1.18 12.47
CA LEU A 6 -32.51 1.13 10.99
C LEU A 6 -33.38 2.25 10.38
N ARG A 7 -33.82 3.23 11.18
CA ARG A 7 -34.77 4.27 10.75
C ARG A 7 -34.15 5.41 9.93
N LYS A 8 -32.86 5.36 9.60
CA LYS A 8 -32.21 6.38 8.75
C LYS A 8 -32.16 6.07 7.25
N ILE A 9 -32.71 4.94 6.79
CA ILE A 9 -32.55 4.49 5.39
C ILE A 9 -33.71 4.91 4.46
N ASN A 10 -34.89 5.27 4.98
CA ASN A 10 -36.01 5.74 4.14
C ASN A 10 -36.43 7.16 4.51
N GLN A 11 -35.66 8.16 4.09
CA GLN A 11 -36.23 9.48 3.84
C GLN A 11 -36.84 9.46 2.43
N SER A 12 -38.16 9.26 2.39
CA SER A 12 -38.99 9.43 1.20
C SER A 12 -38.77 10.81 0.57
N PRO A 13 -38.78 10.94 -0.77
CA PRO A 13 -38.52 12.21 -1.47
C PRO A 13 -39.73 13.17 -1.43
N VAL A 14 -40.44 13.25 -0.29
CA VAL A 14 -41.67 14.04 -0.12
C VAL A 14 -41.41 15.35 0.64
N ASP A 15 -40.26 15.53 1.30
CA ASP A 15 -39.93 16.79 2.01
C ASP A 15 -39.33 17.89 1.10
N LYS A 16 -39.59 17.83 -0.22
CA LYS A 16 -39.05 18.82 -1.17
C LYS A 16 -39.88 20.10 -1.33
N ALA A 17 -40.97 20.26 -0.57
CA ALA A 17 -41.78 21.47 -0.60
C ALA A 17 -42.23 21.89 0.81
N GLY A 18 -41.28 22.17 1.69
CA GLY A 18 -41.53 22.78 3.00
C GLY A 18 -41.04 24.21 3.03
N ILE A 19 -41.93 25.16 3.35
CA ILE A 19 -41.72 26.61 3.45
C ILE A 19 -40.73 26.99 4.58
N ILE A 20 -40.17 26.02 5.29
CA ILE A 20 -39.37 26.21 6.49
C ILE A 20 -37.89 25.94 6.17
N PRO A 21 -36.99 26.93 6.36
CA PRO A 21 -35.55 26.74 6.24
C PRO A 21 -35.08 25.59 7.14
N ARG A 22 -34.22 24.70 6.62
CA ARG A 22 -33.60 23.59 7.38
C ARG A 22 -32.86 24.05 8.65
N SER A 23 -32.50 25.33 8.74
CA SER A 23 -31.91 25.95 9.92
C SER A 23 -32.90 26.09 11.08
N ILE A 24 -34.15 26.44 10.80
CA ILE A 24 -35.19 26.63 11.81
C ILE A 24 -35.64 25.28 12.37
N SER A 25 -35.78 24.26 11.52
CA SER A 25 -36.10 22.90 11.98
C SER A 25 -34.99 22.33 12.87
N LYS A 26 -33.71 22.53 12.50
CA LYS A 26 -32.56 22.13 13.33
C LYS A 26 -32.52 22.84 14.69
N LEU A 27 -32.88 24.12 14.74
CA LEU A 27 -32.93 24.88 16.00
C LEU A 27 -34.07 24.38 16.89
N PHE A 28 -35.24 24.08 16.31
CA PHE A 28 -36.37 23.52 17.05
C PHE A 28 -36.08 22.12 17.58
N ASP A 29 -35.43 21.27 16.78
CA ASP A 29 -34.99 19.94 17.21
C ASP A 29 -33.97 20.02 18.37
N LYS A 30 -33.04 20.98 18.33
CA LYS A 30 -32.11 21.26 19.43
C LYS A 30 -32.82 21.73 20.69
N PHE A 31 -33.73 22.69 20.56
CA PHE A 31 -34.50 23.23 21.69
C PHE A 31 -35.37 22.16 22.35
N LYS A 32 -36.02 21.31 21.54
CA LYS A 32 -36.79 20.16 22.03
C LYS A 32 -35.90 19.13 22.75
N LYS A 33 -34.67 18.93 22.28
CA LYS A 33 -33.70 18.04 22.91
C LYS A 33 -33.16 18.61 24.23
N GLU A 34 -32.98 19.92 24.34
CA GLU A 34 -32.58 20.60 25.58
C GLU A 34 -33.69 20.63 26.64
N LEU A 35 -34.96 20.57 26.22
CA LEU A 35 -36.12 20.51 27.11
C LEU A 35 -36.47 19.09 27.60
N ASP A 36 -35.78 18.05 27.11
CA ASP A 36 -36.02 16.68 27.56
C ASP A 36 -35.36 16.44 28.92
N PRO A 37 -36.11 16.05 29.97
CA PRO A 37 -35.55 15.76 31.29
C PRO A 37 -34.51 14.63 31.29
N ASN A 38 -34.43 13.82 30.23
CA ASN A 38 -33.45 12.74 30.09
C ASN A 38 -32.28 13.09 29.16
N ALA A 39 -32.17 14.33 28.67
CA ALA A 39 -31.17 14.76 27.70
C ALA A 39 -29.72 14.51 28.16
N GLU A 40 -29.44 14.72 29.46
CA GLU A 40 -28.11 14.46 30.03
C GLU A 40 -27.77 12.96 30.02
N VAL A 41 -28.73 12.10 30.32
CA VAL A 41 -28.55 10.64 30.32
C VAL A 41 -28.32 10.15 28.89
N GLU A 42 -29.10 10.64 27.92
CA GLU A 42 -28.93 10.33 26.49
C GLU A 42 -27.54 10.77 25.99
N ALA A 43 -27.11 11.99 26.35
CA ALA A 43 -25.78 12.50 25.96
C ALA A 43 -24.64 11.65 26.56
N LEU A 44 -24.78 11.17 27.79
CA LEU A 44 -23.81 10.26 28.40
C LEU A 44 -23.78 8.88 27.72
N GLU A 45 -24.92 8.37 27.26
CA GLU A 45 -25.00 7.12 26.49
C GLU A 45 -24.36 7.27 25.10
N ASP A 46 -24.67 8.35 24.38
CA ASP A 46 -24.07 8.68 23.09
C ASP A 46 -22.54 8.79 23.21
N PHE A 47 -22.05 9.46 24.25
CA PHE A 47 -20.61 9.55 24.52
C PHE A 47 -19.97 8.19 24.77
N LYS A 48 -20.62 7.31 25.54
CA LYS A 48 -20.14 5.94 25.79
C LYS A 48 -20.07 5.13 24.50
N VAL A 49 -21.08 5.25 23.63
CA VAL A 49 -21.13 4.56 22.33
C VAL A 49 -20.03 5.07 21.41
N ALA A 50 -19.87 6.38 21.26
CA ALA A 50 -18.82 6.98 20.44
C ALA A 50 -17.43 6.55 20.92
N ARG A 51 -17.18 6.60 22.24
CA ARG A 51 -15.92 6.12 22.83
C ARG A 51 -15.66 4.65 22.52
N TYR A 52 -16.67 3.80 22.66
CA TYR A 52 -16.56 2.37 22.35
C TYR A 52 -16.24 2.13 20.87
N GLN A 53 -16.93 2.83 19.96
CA GLN A 53 -16.71 2.74 18.53
C GLN A 53 -15.30 3.18 18.14
N THR A 54 -14.82 4.32 18.65
CA THR A 54 -13.46 4.82 18.41
C THR A 54 -12.42 3.82 18.90
N LEU A 55 -12.51 3.38 20.16
CA LEU A 55 -11.53 2.44 20.73
C LEU A 55 -11.52 1.10 19.98
N THR A 56 -12.70 0.58 19.62
CA THR A 56 -12.80 -0.69 18.87
C THR A 56 -12.24 -0.54 17.47
N SER A 57 -12.52 0.58 16.79
CA SER A 57 -12.04 0.85 15.44
C SER A 57 -10.53 1.02 15.39
N VAL A 58 -9.96 1.82 16.31
CA VAL A 58 -8.51 2.02 16.42
C VAL A 58 -7.80 0.70 16.70
N LYS A 59 -8.27 -0.08 17.68
CA LYS A 59 -7.71 -1.41 17.96
C LYS A 59 -7.78 -2.33 16.76
N TYR A 60 -8.89 -2.31 16.03
CA TYR A 60 -9.08 -3.15 14.86
C TYR A 60 -8.18 -2.73 13.69
N VAL A 61 -7.97 -1.43 13.46
CA VAL A 61 -7.02 -0.93 12.44
C VAL A 61 -5.59 -1.35 12.78
N ILE A 62 -5.17 -1.17 14.04
CA ILE A 62 -3.85 -1.61 14.50
C ILE A 62 -3.69 -3.11 14.29
N PHE A 63 -4.69 -3.91 14.66
CA PHE A 63 -4.70 -5.35 14.44
C PHE A 63 -4.61 -5.72 12.94
N LEU A 64 -5.38 -5.05 12.08
CA LEU A 64 -5.37 -5.28 10.63
C LEU A 64 -4.03 -4.95 9.98
N LEU A 65 -3.30 -3.95 10.47
CA LEU A 65 -1.99 -3.58 9.94
C LEU A 65 -0.88 -4.50 10.46
N ILE A 66 -0.90 -4.82 11.76
CA ILE A 66 0.18 -5.57 12.41
C ILE A 66 0.10 -7.07 12.10
N MET A 67 -1.10 -7.65 12.10
CA MET A 67 -1.25 -9.11 11.96
C MET A 67 -0.66 -9.69 10.66
N PRO A 68 -0.94 -9.11 9.47
CA PRO A 68 -0.36 -9.62 8.23
C PRO A 68 1.17 -9.54 8.23
N ILE A 69 1.74 -8.47 8.80
CA ILE A 69 3.19 -8.27 8.88
C ILE A 69 3.82 -9.32 9.80
N LEU A 70 3.23 -9.54 10.98
CA LEU A 70 3.71 -10.57 11.91
C LEU A 70 3.65 -11.96 11.30
N ILE A 71 2.53 -12.30 10.66
CA ILE A 71 2.36 -13.62 10.00
C ILE A 71 3.37 -13.79 8.88
N ASN A 72 3.63 -12.75 8.09
CA ASN A 72 4.65 -12.78 7.04
C ASN A 72 6.03 -13.10 7.64
N GLN A 73 6.47 -12.34 8.64
CA GLN A 73 7.78 -12.53 9.26
C GLN A 73 7.92 -13.89 9.95
N ILE A 74 6.92 -14.30 10.73
CA ILE A 74 6.92 -15.58 11.45
C ILE A 74 6.92 -16.75 10.48
N SER A 75 6.03 -16.73 9.48
CA SER A 75 5.96 -17.81 8.49
C SER A 75 7.21 -17.91 7.63
N LYS A 76 7.78 -16.76 7.23
CA LYS A 76 9.04 -16.70 6.48
C LYS A 76 10.19 -17.28 7.29
N SER A 77 10.30 -16.96 8.58
CA SER A 77 11.39 -17.42 9.43
C SER A 77 11.25 -18.88 9.85
N LEU A 78 10.07 -19.27 10.34
CA LEU A 78 9.88 -20.56 11.01
C LEU A 78 9.45 -21.70 10.06
N VAL A 79 8.70 -21.38 8.99
CA VAL A 79 8.11 -22.39 8.12
C VAL A 79 8.79 -22.41 6.75
N PHE A 80 8.68 -21.31 6.01
CA PHE A 80 9.17 -21.26 4.63
C PHE A 80 10.70 -21.17 4.57
N GLY A 81 11.34 -20.53 5.56
CA GLY A 81 12.79 -20.43 5.67
C GLY A 81 13.49 -21.79 5.63
N PRO A 82 13.27 -22.67 6.62
CA PRO A 82 13.89 -24.00 6.62
C PRO A 82 13.42 -24.87 5.46
N PHE A 83 12.14 -24.80 5.08
CA PHE A 83 11.60 -25.60 3.97
C PHE A 83 12.23 -25.25 2.62
N VAL A 84 12.28 -23.97 2.26
CA VAL A 84 12.87 -23.52 1.00
C VAL A 84 14.38 -23.76 1.02
N ASN A 85 15.08 -23.51 2.13
CA ASN A 85 16.53 -23.79 2.22
C ASN A 85 16.84 -25.27 2.00
N TYR A 86 16.06 -26.18 2.58
CA TYR A 86 16.23 -27.61 2.41
C TYR A 86 16.05 -28.03 0.94
N LEU A 87 14.98 -27.54 0.29
CA LEU A 87 14.73 -27.83 -1.13
C LEU A 87 15.79 -27.22 -2.04
N TRP A 88 16.22 -25.99 -1.75
CA TRP A 88 17.21 -25.26 -2.53
C TRP A 88 18.58 -25.96 -2.49
N ASN A 89 19.02 -26.38 -1.29
CA ASN A 89 20.28 -27.12 -1.12
C ASN A 89 20.25 -28.50 -1.77
N LYS A 90 19.07 -29.16 -1.81
CA LYS A 90 18.92 -30.48 -2.43
C LYS A 90 18.96 -30.42 -3.96
N ASN A 91 18.36 -29.39 -4.56
CA ASN A 91 18.19 -29.32 -6.01
C ASN A 91 19.34 -28.66 -6.75
N GLN A 92 20.23 -27.90 -6.08
CA GLN A 92 21.59 -27.41 -6.46
C GLN A 92 21.87 -26.90 -7.90
N GLN A 93 20.92 -26.93 -8.83
CA GLN A 93 21.16 -26.76 -10.28
C GLN A 93 20.85 -25.35 -10.79
N SER A 94 20.07 -24.54 -10.07
CA SER A 94 19.70 -23.18 -10.50
C SER A 94 20.21 -22.14 -9.52
N ILE A 95 21.33 -21.49 -9.86
CA ILE A 95 21.86 -20.32 -9.14
C ILE A 95 20.91 -19.12 -9.30
N PHE A 96 20.39 -18.94 -10.52
CA PHE A 96 19.52 -17.83 -10.89
C PHE A 96 18.08 -18.29 -11.02
N LEU A 97 17.14 -17.50 -10.49
CA LEU A 97 15.70 -17.74 -10.66
C LEU A 97 15.18 -17.20 -12.00
N ASN A 98 15.80 -16.12 -12.51
CA ASN A 98 15.39 -15.47 -13.76
C ASN A 98 16.60 -14.91 -14.53
N HIS A 99 16.39 -14.62 -15.81
CA HIS A 99 17.43 -14.10 -16.73
C HIS A 99 18.00 -12.74 -16.29
N SER A 100 17.18 -11.90 -15.64
CA SER A 100 17.65 -10.58 -15.18
C SER A 100 18.69 -10.71 -14.06
N GLN A 101 18.55 -11.68 -13.16
CA GLN A 101 19.55 -12.00 -12.15
C GLN A 101 20.85 -12.54 -12.78
N GLU A 102 20.72 -13.43 -13.77
CA GLU A 102 21.86 -13.98 -14.50
C GLU A 102 22.65 -12.89 -15.22
N GLU A 103 21.97 -11.98 -15.93
CA GLU A 103 22.58 -10.84 -16.61
C GLU A 103 23.30 -9.90 -15.63
N ARG A 104 22.69 -9.61 -14.48
CA ARG A 104 23.33 -8.80 -13.42
C ARG A 104 24.59 -9.48 -12.88
N ALA A 105 24.53 -10.79 -12.62
CA ALA A 105 25.67 -11.54 -12.11
C ALA A 105 26.84 -11.58 -13.11
N PHE A 106 26.56 -11.81 -14.39
CA PHE A 106 27.57 -11.78 -15.43
C PHE A 106 28.15 -10.39 -15.67
N ALA A 107 27.31 -9.35 -15.66
CA ALA A 107 27.79 -7.97 -15.76
C ALA A 107 28.71 -7.59 -14.59
N GLU A 108 28.39 -8.04 -13.37
CA GLU A 108 29.25 -7.79 -12.20
C GLU A 108 30.57 -8.56 -12.27
N LEU A 109 30.55 -9.83 -12.70
CA LEU A 109 31.75 -10.62 -12.89
C LEU A 109 32.64 -10.01 -13.98
N GLN A 110 32.07 -9.61 -15.11
CA GLN A 110 32.79 -8.95 -16.20
C GLN A 110 33.44 -7.65 -15.72
N ARG A 111 32.70 -6.79 -15.00
CA ARG A 111 33.27 -5.55 -14.44
C ARG A 111 34.42 -5.82 -13.48
N PHE A 112 34.35 -6.90 -12.71
CA PHE A 112 35.43 -7.32 -11.83
C PHE A 112 36.66 -7.77 -12.63
N GLU A 113 36.47 -8.59 -13.68
CA GLU A 113 37.55 -9.03 -14.56
C GLU A 113 38.23 -7.86 -15.28
N GLU A 114 37.45 -6.93 -15.83
CA GLU A 114 37.95 -5.71 -16.48
C GLU A 114 38.77 -4.85 -15.51
N LYS A 115 38.26 -4.66 -14.28
CA LYS A 115 38.98 -3.94 -13.23
C LYS A 115 40.29 -4.64 -12.85
N LEU A 116 40.25 -5.95 -12.66
CA LEU A 116 41.43 -6.75 -12.32
C LEU A 116 42.49 -6.67 -13.42
N HIS A 117 42.07 -6.77 -14.68
CA HIS A 117 42.95 -6.64 -15.84
C HIS A 117 43.57 -5.24 -15.91
N PHE A 118 42.79 -4.18 -15.70
CA PHE A 118 43.29 -2.82 -15.64
C PHE A 118 44.34 -2.62 -14.54
N GLU A 119 44.11 -3.13 -13.33
CA GLU A 119 45.06 -3.04 -12.21
C GLU A 119 46.39 -3.75 -12.48
N ILE A 120 46.36 -4.85 -13.23
CA ILE A 120 47.56 -5.56 -13.71
C ILE A 120 48.32 -4.70 -14.70
N LEU A 121 47.64 -4.11 -15.70
CA LEU A 121 48.27 -3.30 -16.75
C LEU A 121 48.98 -2.05 -16.22
N ILE A 122 48.46 -1.44 -15.16
CA ILE A 122 49.07 -0.25 -14.53
C ILE A 122 50.11 -0.58 -13.46
N GLY A 123 50.46 -1.87 -13.28
CA GLY A 123 51.47 -2.30 -12.32
C GLY A 123 51.06 -2.16 -10.85
N LYS A 124 49.76 -2.11 -10.53
CA LYS A 124 49.30 -2.14 -9.13
C LYS A 124 49.37 -3.54 -8.52
N ILE A 125 49.34 -4.57 -9.35
CA ILE A 125 49.43 -5.97 -8.94
C ILE A 125 50.73 -6.55 -9.51
N ASP A 126 51.78 -6.50 -8.70
CA ASP A 126 53.09 -7.08 -9.06
C ASP A 126 53.01 -8.61 -9.13
N ASN A 127 53.60 -9.20 -10.17
CA ASN A 127 53.73 -10.65 -10.34
C ASN A 127 52.39 -11.42 -10.30
N ALA A 128 51.38 -10.94 -11.02
CA ALA A 128 50.11 -11.65 -11.21
C ALA A 128 50.31 -12.93 -12.04
N SER A 129 50.71 -14.03 -11.40
CA SER A 129 50.67 -15.35 -12.02
C SER A 129 49.25 -15.64 -12.50
N GLN A 130 49.08 -16.26 -13.68
CA GLN A 130 47.76 -16.67 -14.18
C GLN A 130 46.96 -17.49 -13.17
N LYS A 131 47.66 -18.30 -12.36
CA LYS A 131 47.01 -19.08 -11.29
C LYS A 131 46.34 -18.18 -10.25
N THR A 132 46.98 -17.09 -9.87
CA THR A 132 46.46 -16.10 -8.90
C THR A 132 45.29 -15.32 -9.48
N ILE A 133 45.35 -14.96 -10.77
CA ILE A 133 44.26 -14.28 -11.49
C ILE A 133 43.03 -15.19 -11.52
N ASN A 134 43.18 -16.42 -12.00
CA ASN A 134 42.08 -17.38 -12.08
C ASN A 134 41.49 -17.68 -10.70
N HIS A 135 42.30 -17.74 -9.65
CA HIS A 135 41.81 -17.90 -8.28
C HIS A 135 40.94 -16.72 -7.83
N ARG A 136 41.33 -15.47 -8.13
CA ARG A 136 40.52 -14.28 -7.79
C ARG A 136 39.20 -14.26 -8.55
N ILE A 137 39.23 -14.54 -9.86
CA ILE A 137 38.02 -14.61 -10.70
C ILE A 137 37.09 -15.72 -10.19
N THR A 138 37.62 -16.92 -9.93
CA THR A 138 36.84 -18.04 -9.38
C THR A 138 36.25 -17.68 -8.02
N GLY A 139 37.01 -17.01 -7.16
CA GLY A 139 36.53 -16.53 -5.87
C GLY A 139 35.35 -15.58 -6.02
N LYS A 140 35.44 -14.57 -6.92
CA LYS A 140 34.33 -13.65 -7.18
C LYS A 140 33.13 -14.35 -7.82
N ALA A 141 33.36 -15.30 -8.74
CA ALA A 141 32.28 -16.08 -9.34
C ALA A 141 31.51 -16.92 -8.30
N LEU A 142 32.21 -17.53 -7.34
CA LEU A 142 31.58 -18.26 -6.23
C LEU A 142 30.82 -17.34 -5.27
N GLU A 143 31.37 -16.17 -4.97
CA GLU A 143 30.71 -15.13 -4.17
C GLU A 143 29.39 -14.71 -4.82
N LEU A 144 29.42 -14.36 -6.12
CA LEU A 144 28.23 -13.99 -6.89
C LEU A 144 27.23 -15.14 -6.95
N ALA A 145 27.70 -16.37 -7.21
CA ALA A 145 26.82 -17.54 -7.22
C ALA A 145 26.10 -17.73 -5.88
N GLN A 146 26.78 -17.52 -4.76
CA GLN A 146 26.16 -17.62 -3.44
C GLN A 146 25.18 -16.47 -3.18
N GLU A 147 25.52 -15.24 -3.57
CA GLU A 147 24.67 -14.07 -3.43
C GLU A 147 23.35 -14.21 -4.20
N TYR A 148 23.42 -14.52 -5.50
CA TYR A 148 22.24 -14.66 -6.34
C TYR A 148 21.42 -15.93 -6.03
N ALA A 149 22.04 -17.01 -5.57
CA ALA A 149 21.32 -18.17 -5.06
C ALA A 149 20.53 -17.83 -3.79
N ASN A 150 21.11 -17.02 -2.89
CA ASN A 150 20.42 -16.52 -1.71
C ASN A 150 19.29 -15.55 -2.07
N GLU A 151 19.50 -14.64 -3.05
CA GLU A 151 18.47 -13.75 -3.57
C GLU A 151 17.28 -14.55 -4.11
N SER A 152 17.55 -15.56 -4.94
CA SER A 152 16.56 -16.46 -5.53
C SER A 152 15.74 -17.21 -4.46
N SER A 153 16.42 -17.84 -3.50
CA SER A 153 15.78 -18.53 -2.38
C SER A 153 14.95 -17.56 -1.52
N CYS A 154 15.43 -16.34 -1.30
CA CYS A 154 14.71 -15.29 -0.58
C CYS A 154 13.45 -14.82 -1.32
N ALA A 155 13.49 -14.67 -2.64
CA ALA A 155 12.33 -14.31 -3.45
C ALA A 155 11.21 -15.35 -3.33
N VAL A 156 11.55 -16.64 -3.42
CA VAL A 156 10.57 -17.73 -3.22
C VAL A 156 9.97 -17.69 -1.81
N LYS A 157 10.79 -17.48 -0.77
CA LYS A 157 10.30 -17.34 0.61
C LYS A 157 9.35 -16.14 0.73
N ASN A 158 9.68 -15.00 0.12
CA ASN A 158 8.83 -13.80 0.12
C ASN A 158 7.46 -14.12 -0.49
N ILE A 159 7.42 -14.70 -1.69
CA ILE A 159 6.17 -15.05 -2.38
C ILE A 159 5.27 -15.91 -1.48
N LEU A 160 5.84 -16.97 -0.88
CA LEU A 160 5.08 -17.88 -0.02
C LEU A 160 4.58 -17.19 1.25
N SER A 161 5.43 -16.39 1.91
CA SER A 161 5.02 -15.65 3.12
C SER A 161 4.01 -14.55 2.84
N ASP A 162 4.10 -13.90 1.68
CA ASP A 162 3.17 -12.86 1.26
C ASP A 162 1.81 -13.44 0.91
N LEU A 163 1.78 -14.56 0.19
CA LEU A 163 0.54 -15.26 -0.15
C LEU A 163 -0.19 -15.71 1.12
N LEU A 164 0.53 -16.26 2.09
CA LEU A 164 -0.05 -16.63 3.38
C LEU A 164 -0.54 -15.41 4.15
N SER A 165 0.27 -14.35 4.23
CA SER A 165 -0.10 -13.10 4.89
C SER A 165 -1.37 -12.47 4.29
N CYS A 166 -1.46 -12.43 2.96
CA CYS A 166 -2.63 -11.96 2.22
C CYS A 166 -3.86 -12.83 2.52
N THR A 167 -3.70 -14.15 2.52
CA THR A 167 -4.77 -15.10 2.85
C THR A 167 -5.31 -14.86 4.26
N VAL A 168 -4.42 -14.67 5.24
CA VAL A 168 -4.86 -14.38 6.61
C VAL A 168 -5.49 -13.00 6.73
N PHE A 169 -4.96 -11.98 6.06
CA PHE A 169 -5.58 -10.66 6.02
C PHE A 169 -7.02 -10.73 5.51
N VAL A 170 -7.25 -11.41 4.38
CA VAL A 170 -8.59 -11.63 3.82
C VAL A 170 -9.47 -12.43 4.78
N SER A 171 -8.93 -13.49 5.41
CA SER A 171 -9.66 -14.29 6.39
C SER A 171 -10.09 -13.49 7.63
N ILE A 172 -9.22 -12.58 8.11
CA ILE A 172 -9.53 -11.64 9.20
C ILE A 172 -10.72 -10.76 8.81
N LEU A 173 -10.72 -10.19 7.60
CA LEU A 173 -11.81 -9.33 7.12
C LEU A 173 -13.13 -10.10 7.03
N ILE A 174 -13.11 -11.35 6.57
CA ILE A 174 -14.32 -12.18 6.41
C ILE A 174 -14.85 -12.64 7.77
N THR A 175 -13.97 -12.98 8.72
CA THR A 175 -14.36 -13.51 10.03
C THR A 175 -14.81 -12.40 10.98
N ASN A 176 -14.12 -11.27 11.02
CA ASN A 176 -14.38 -10.14 11.92
C ASN A 176 -15.39 -9.13 11.36
N LYS A 177 -16.51 -9.60 10.82
CA LYS A 177 -17.54 -8.75 10.17
C LYS A 177 -18.08 -7.66 11.10
N ARG A 178 -18.22 -7.96 12.39
CA ARG A 178 -18.71 -7.00 13.38
C ARG A 178 -17.73 -5.84 13.56
N GLN A 179 -16.45 -6.12 13.81
CA GLN A 179 -15.41 -5.11 13.98
C GLN A 179 -15.23 -4.30 12.71
N PHE A 180 -15.26 -4.96 11.55
CA PHE A 180 -15.24 -4.30 10.25
C PHE A 180 -16.44 -3.36 10.05
N SER A 181 -17.65 -3.78 10.44
CA SER A 181 -18.84 -2.91 10.38
C SER A 181 -18.73 -1.70 11.32
N ILE A 182 -18.16 -1.89 12.52
CA ILE A 182 -17.91 -0.79 13.47
C ILE A 182 -16.90 0.20 12.89
N LEU A 183 -15.80 -0.30 12.33
CA LEU A 183 -14.79 0.53 11.64
C LEU A 183 -15.41 1.30 10.48
N LYS A 184 -16.24 0.65 9.65
CA LYS A 184 -16.96 1.32 8.56
C LYS A 184 -17.86 2.44 9.07
N SER A 185 -18.59 2.20 10.16
CA SER A 185 -19.44 3.23 10.79
C SER A 185 -18.60 4.40 11.29
N PHE A 186 -17.48 4.12 11.96
CA PHE A 186 -16.56 5.13 12.47
C PHE A 186 -15.95 5.98 11.35
N ILE A 187 -15.46 5.35 10.27
CA ILE A 187 -14.92 6.05 9.09
C ILE A 187 -16.01 6.92 8.44
N ASN A 188 -17.23 6.39 8.31
CA ASN A 188 -18.35 7.15 7.77
C ASN A 188 -18.66 8.37 8.63
N GLU A 189 -18.69 8.23 9.96
CA GLU A 189 -18.92 9.34 10.87
C GLU A 189 -17.83 10.41 10.75
N LEU A 190 -16.55 10.02 10.66
CA LEU A 190 -15.44 10.94 10.40
C LEU A 190 -15.63 11.68 9.07
N ILE A 191 -15.90 10.97 7.97
CA ILE A 191 -16.04 11.58 6.63
C ILE A 191 -17.27 12.49 6.56
N TYR A 192 -18.43 12.04 7.05
CA TYR A 192 -19.66 12.83 7.03
C TYR A 192 -19.65 13.99 8.03
N GLY A 193 -18.84 13.91 9.08
CA GLY A 193 -18.60 14.99 10.05
C GLY A 193 -17.78 16.15 9.47
N LEU A 194 -17.07 15.95 8.36
CA LEU A 194 -16.32 17.01 7.69
C LEU A 194 -17.23 17.96 6.90
N SER A 195 -16.82 19.22 6.78
CA SER A 195 -17.43 20.16 5.83
C SER A 195 -17.21 19.70 4.39
N ASP A 196 -18.09 20.10 3.47
CA ASP A 196 -17.96 19.73 2.06
C ASP A 196 -16.66 20.30 1.43
N THR A 197 -16.18 21.44 1.93
CA THR A 197 -14.86 22.01 1.58
C THR A 197 -13.70 21.14 2.06
N ALA A 198 -13.74 20.64 3.30
CA ALA A 198 -12.69 19.77 3.84
C ALA A 198 -12.67 18.40 3.14
N LYS A 199 -13.84 17.86 2.77
CA LYS A 199 -13.93 16.64 1.94
C LYS A 199 -13.27 16.85 0.59
N ALA A 200 -13.59 17.95 -0.10
CA ALA A 200 -13.00 18.29 -1.39
C ALA A 200 -11.47 18.45 -1.28
N PHE A 201 -11.00 19.17 -0.26
CA PHE A 201 -9.58 19.34 0.01
C PHE A 201 -8.86 18.01 0.27
N LEU A 202 -9.40 17.14 1.13
CA LEU A 202 -8.81 15.82 1.40
C LEU A 202 -8.71 14.95 0.15
N ILE A 203 -9.74 14.99 -0.70
CA ILE A 203 -9.72 14.27 -1.98
C ILE A 203 -8.58 14.80 -2.86
N ILE A 204 -8.50 16.12 -3.06
CA ILE A 204 -7.46 16.76 -3.89
C ILE A 204 -6.06 16.43 -3.34
N LEU A 205 -5.84 16.62 -2.04
CA LEU A 205 -4.56 16.35 -1.38
C LEU A 205 -4.12 14.89 -1.56
N PHE A 206 -5.05 13.95 -1.36
CA PHE A 206 -4.74 12.53 -1.50
C PHE A 206 -4.40 12.19 -2.95
N THR A 207 -5.17 12.70 -3.91
CA THR A 207 -4.90 12.44 -5.32
C THR A 207 -3.60 13.06 -5.80
N ASP A 208 -3.27 14.28 -5.37
CA ASP A 208 -2.01 14.94 -5.74
C ASP A 208 -0.80 14.16 -5.20
N MET A 209 -0.86 13.73 -3.93
CA MET A 209 0.24 13.00 -3.28
C MET A 209 0.53 11.61 -3.89
N PHE A 210 -0.50 10.87 -4.32
CA PHE A 210 -0.34 9.50 -4.82
C PHE A 210 -0.29 9.38 -6.35
N VAL A 211 -0.83 10.37 -7.05
CA VAL A 211 -0.99 10.32 -8.51
C VAL A 211 -0.09 11.35 -9.21
N GLY A 212 0.50 12.28 -8.46
CA GLY A 212 1.48 13.24 -8.95
C GLY A 212 2.76 12.58 -9.48
N PHE A 213 3.13 12.94 -10.71
CA PHE A 213 4.35 12.51 -11.38
C PHE A 213 5.56 13.25 -10.85
N HIS A 214 6.03 12.89 -9.66
CA HIS A 214 7.15 13.62 -9.07
C HIS A 214 8.52 13.18 -9.62
N SER A 215 8.65 11.96 -10.16
CA SER A 215 9.82 11.52 -10.92
C SER A 215 9.60 10.14 -11.58
N PRO A 216 9.84 9.98 -12.89
CA PRO A 216 9.90 8.66 -13.53
C PRO A 216 10.89 7.71 -12.84
N HIS A 217 11.99 8.25 -12.33
CA HIS A 217 13.01 7.46 -11.63
C HIS A 217 12.51 6.94 -10.27
N GLY A 218 11.64 7.68 -9.58
CA GLY A 218 11.01 7.20 -8.35
C GLY A 218 10.18 5.94 -8.58
N TRP A 219 9.43 5.91 -9.70
CA TRP A 219 8.67 4.73 -10.11
C TRP A 219 9.58 3.57 -10.54
N GLU A 220 10.67 3.84 -11.24
CA GLU A 220 11.65 2.82 -11.62
C GLU A 220 12.16 2.07 -10.38
N VAL A 221 12.62 2.79 -9.36
CA VAL A 221 13.13 2.19 -8.11
C VAL A 221 12.05 1.36 -7.40
N ILE A 222 10.81 1.85 -7.33
CA ILE A 222 9.70 1.14 -6.68
C ILE A 222 9.38 -0.15 -7.44
N ILE A 223 9.29 -0.10 -8.77
CA ILE A 223 8.94 -1.28 -9.58
C ILE A 223 10.09 -2.29 -9.58
N GLU A 224 11.34 -1.86 -9.72
CA GLU A 224 12.50 -2.75 -9.58
C GLU A 224 12.49 -3.45 -8.22
N ALA A 225 12.25 -2.71 -7.13
CA ALA A 225 12.19 -3.29 -5.78
C ALA A 225 11.05 -4.32 -5.64
N ILE A 226 9.88 -4.06 -6.22
CA ILE A 226 8.75 -4.99 -6.23
C ILE A 226 9.09 -6.25 -7.02
N LEU A 227 9.61 -6.11 -8.25
CA LEU A 227 9.97 -7.23 -9.11
C LEU A 227 11.04 -8.11 -8.45
N ARG A 228 12.10 -7.49 -7.87
CA ARG A 228 13.12 -8.21 -7.09
C ARG A 228 12.53 -8.96 -5.91
N ARG A 229 11.63 -8.33 -5.15
CA ARG A 229 11.00 -8.96 -3.98
C ARG A 229 10.23 -10.23 -4.35
N PHE A 230 9.60 -10.25 -5.52
CA PHE A 230 8.89 -11.40 -6.08
C PHE A 230 9.77 -12.30 -6.96
N GLY A 231 11.05 -11.99 -7.16
CA GLY A 231 11.93 -12.77 -8.02
C GLY A 231 11.54 -12.73 -9.50
N LEU A 232 10.81 -11.70 -9.93
CA LEU A 232 10.41 -11.47 -11.31
C LEU A 232 11.53 -10.73 -12.06
N PRO A 233 11.67 -10.94 -13.38
CA PRO A 233 12.69 -10.27 -14.17
C PRO A 233 12.45 -8.76 -14.26
N GLU A 234 13.50 -7.97 -14.05
CA GLU A 234 13.48 -6.50 -14.13
C GLU A 234 13.62 -6.04 -15.59
N SER A 235 12.67 -6.41 -16.45
CA SER A 235 12.73 -6.00 -17.86
C SER A 235 12.55 -4.49 -17.99
N ARG A 236 13.59 -3.80 -18.49
CA ARG A 236 13.60 -2.35 -18.75
C ARG A 236 12.38 -1.91 -19.58
N ASP A 237 12.03 -2.68 -20.62
CA ASP A 237 10.89 -2.37 -21.49
C ASP A 237 9.56 -2.35 -20.72
N PHE A 238 9.33 -3.34 -19.84
CA PHE A 238 8.13 -3.35 -18.99
C PHE A 238 8.12 -2.17 -18.03
N ILE A 239 9.26 -1.88 -17.40
CA ILE A 239 9.37 -0.79 -16.43
C ILE A 239 9.07 0.55 -17.12
N PHE A 240 9.68 0.82 -18.29
CA PHE A 240 9.41 2.04 -19.05
C PHE A 240 7.99 2.13 -19.59
N LEU A 241 7.42 1.02 -20.07
CA LEU A 241 6.02 0.97 -20.49
C LEU A 241 5.07 1.28 -19.31
N PHE A 242 5.35 0.70 -18.13
CA PHE A 242 4.57 0.93 -16.93
C PHE A 242 4.64 2.41 -16.51
N ILE A 243 5.85 2.97 -16.40
CA ILE A 243 6.08 4.36 -15.97
C ILE A 243 5.45 5.37 -16.93
N SER A 244 5.48 5.10 -18.23
CA SER A 244 4.90 5.98 -19.26
C SER A 244 3.37 5.91 -19.33
N THR A 245 2.77 4.77 -19.00
CA THR A 245 1.34 4.53 -19.26
C THR A 245 0.50 4.54 -17.99
N PHE A 246 0.90 3.79 -16.95
CA PHE A 246 0.06 3.55 -15.78
C PHE A 246 -0.20 4.81 -14.95
N PRO A 247 0.81 5.63 -14.59
CA PRO A 247 0.56 6.88 -13.87
C PRO A 247 -0.31 7.88 -14.64
N VAL A 248 -0.20 7.95 -15.98
CA VAL A 248 -1.05 8.81 -16.86
C VAL A 248 -2.50 8.39 -16.86
N ILE A 249 -2.74 7.09 -16.97
CA ILE A 249 -4.09 6.56 -16.88
C ILE A 249 -4.68 6.83 -15.49
N LEU A 250 -3.90 6.59 -14.43
CA LEU A 250 -4.32 6.81 -13.06
C LEU A 250 -4.68 8.27 -12.80
N ASP A 251 -3.83 9.21 -13.25
CA ASP A 251 -4.06 10.66 -13.19
C ASP A 251 -5.34 11.06 -13.90
N THR A 252 -5.54 10.59 -15.13
CA THR A 252 -6.73 10.92 -15.92
C THR A 252 -8.01 10.40 -15.25
N ILE A 253 -8.00 9.16 -14.75
CA ILE A 253 -9.16 8.55 -14.07
C ILE A 253 -9.49 9.33 -12.78
N PHE A 254 -8.47 9.64 -11.95
CA PHE A 254 -8.70 10.38 -10.71
C PHE A 254 -9.18 11.79 -10.98
N LYS A 255 -8.55 12.55 -11.88
CA LYS A 255 -9.00 13.90 -12.27
C LYS A 255 -10.44 13.88 -12.77
N TYR A 256 -10.80 12.92 -13.64
CA TYR A 256 -12.17 12.77 -14.12
C TYR A 256 -13.15 12.47 -12.97
N TRP A 257 -12.79 11.56 -12.07
CA TRP A 257 -13.65 11.19 -10.95
C TRP A 257 -13.86 12.35 -9.97
N ILE A 258 -12.80 13.10 -9.66
CA ILE A 258 -12.86 14.32 -8.85
C ILE A 258 -13.75 15.37 -9.52
N PHE A 259 -13.53 15.65 -10.80
CA PHE A 259 -14.34 16.61 -11.55
C PHE A 259 -15.83 16.25 -11.49
N ARG A 260 -16.17 14.97 -11.71
CA ARG A 260 -17.56 14.49 -11.64
C ARG A 260 -18.12 14.60 -10.23
N TYR A 261 -17.32 14.31 -9.20
CA TYR A 261 -17.73 14.38 -7.80
C TYR A 261 -17.97 15.82 -7.35
N LEU A 262 -17.05 16.74 -7.62
CA LEU A 262 -17.15 18.16 -7.26
C LEU A 262 -18.33 18.85 -7.97
N ASN A 263 -18.54 18.59 -9.27
CA ASN A 263 -19.67 19.13 -10.02
C ASN A 263 -21.03 18.72 -9.44
N LYS A 264 -21.11 17.56 -8.77
CA LYS A 264 -22.37 17.08 -8.17
C LYS A 264 -22.67 17.76 -6.83
N ILE A 265 -21.67 18.31 -6.13
CA ILE A 265 -21.80 18.77 -4.74
C ILE A 265 -21.83 20.31 -4.66
N SER A 266 -20.96 21.01 -5.41
CA SER A 266 -20.99 22.47 -5.45
C SER A 266 -20.22 23.05 -6.65
N PRO A 267 -20.84 23.93 -7.46
CA PRO A 267 -20.15 24.67 -8.53
C PRO A 267 -18.95 25.49 -8.03
N SER A 268 -18.97 25.96 -6.77
CA SER A 268 -17.87 26.75 -6.20
C SER A 268 -16.60 25.92 -5.96
N ALA A 269 -16.73 24.62 -5.64
CA ALA A 269 -15.57 23.74 -5.46
C ALA A 269 -14.88 23.41 -6.80
N VAL A 270 -15.65 23.42 -7.89
CA VAL A 270 -15.14 23.26 -9.25
C VAL A 270 -14.32 24.47 -9.67
N ALA A 271 -14.77 25.69 -9.34
CA ALA A 271 -14.00 26.91 -9.57
C ALA A 271 -12.67 26.93 -8.79
N THR A 272 -12.66 26.45 -7.55
CA THR A 272 -11.41 26.30 -6.77
C THR A 272 -10.46 25.28 -7.39
N TYR A 273 -10.96 24.14 -7.89
CA TYR A 273 -10.12 23.14 -8.57
C TYR A 273 -9.53 23.69 -9.87
N HIS A 274 -10.31 24.40 -10.69
CA HIS A 274 -9.81 25.07 -11.89
C HIS A 274 -8.69 26.06 -11.57
N ASN A 275 -8.87 26.93 -10.57
CA ASN A 275 -7.86 27.91 -10.15
C ASN A 275 -6.59 27.27 -9.53
N MET A 276 -6.62 25.99 -9.13
CA MET A 276 -5.44 25.28 -8.59
C MET A 276 -4.68 24.49 -9.67
N ASN A 277 -5.31 24.21 -10.81
CA ASN A 277 -4.74 23.44 -11.92
C ASN A 277 -4.35 24.31 -13.14
N GLU A 278 -4.78 25.58 -13.20
CA GLU A 278 -4.16 26.63 -14.04
C GLU A 278 -2.89 27.17 -13.36
#